data_AF-A0A7S1RU27-F1
#
_entry.id   AF-A0A7S1RU27-F1
#
_cell.length_a   1.000
_cell.length_b   1.000
_cell.length_c   1.000
_cell.angle_alpha   90.00
_cell.angle_beta   90.00
_cell.angle_gamma   90.00
#
_symmetry.space_group_name_H-M   'P 1'
#
loop_
_entity.id
_entity.type
_entity.pdbx_description
1 polymer ?
#
loop_
_entity_poly.entity_id
_entity_poly.type
_entity_poly.pdbx_seq_one_letter_code
_entity_poly.pdbx_strand_id
1 'polypeptide(L)'
;DYHLKELSMGEHQQPVVGMASALDLAKDSWHEQDWRAREWFVVNQAEIRATEGGILIPHVQMGVEAREQTLGPDGLEDAKITRSEHPLVKYAEAFTHNFDLIAERKSSVFHLRELAKASVLAKYLLDTQVEMEDSWFELIKEVKQMTKMEIPQLWNQRTSSQVNLKDGKILDAENGMDMGTRGVYGGISMGLDKFDLGATTMQPGAGEAPYSLLFSAADRGAVMARGVVTPPSLMEPRGVDLNLNKFDLTQTVVAGEAGEVSLGQAFWSNVDCKQGSVFKAEDKELLAAVFDSQLSDRREDGELFVPPEMRQVHLDRLRALVKEEAQVAAGRKQHFLSEDFAAAAPGPLFPSSWGSSFDLAQAAVPTAGVRCEQPDQQAVARAMKTAAAFDKTAEDGTCFRVYRADGLEVRTTRSRDGEELVGAVFTSGLEPVAACQAATGERITKAVEYVEKASGTQKTVPDRHYYVVFETEKGDRIATEKRADGTIAWRENPSDLEARNKLAKVINSVDKCDFDISDIKAAACGGSSYAASSERKRFAHGIFQKAKA
;
A
#
# COMPACT_ATOMS: atom_id res chain seq x y z
N ASP A 1 4.98 8.23 16.93
CA ASP A 1 5.69 8.95 15.86
C ASP A 1 6.10 8.02 14.73
N TYR A 2 6.95 7.02 14.95
CA TYR A 2 7.33 6.04 13.91
C TYR A 2 6.16 5.51 13.11
N HIS A 3 5.14 5.01 13.79
CA HIS A 3 3.97 4.45 13.14
C HIS A 3 3.29 5.44 12.18
N LEU A 4 3.21 6.74 12.53
CA LEU A 4 2.69 7.78 11.62
C LEU A 4 3.55 7.91 10.36
N LYS A 5 4.87 7.83 10.52
CA LYS A 5 5.82 7.98 9.41
C LYS A 5 5.82 6.77 8.50
N GLU A 6 5.84 5.58 9.08
CA GLU A 6 5.74 4.34 8.31
C GLU A 6 4.38 4.27 7.58
N LEU A 7 3.31 4.78 8.17
CA LEU A 7 2.03 4.98 7.48
C LEU A 7 2.15 6.00 6.34
N SER A 8 2.73 7.19 6.56
CA SER A 8 2.84 8.20 5.48
C SER A 8 3.78 7.79 4.35
N MET A 9 4.72 6.89 4.63
CA MET A 9 5.59 6.26 3.64
C MET A 9 4.97 5.02 2.98
N GLY A 10 3.78 4.60 3.40
CA GLY A 10 3.12 3.40 2.86
C GLY A 10 3.93 2.13 3.10
N GLU A 11 4.55 2.02 4.27
CA GLU A 11 5.22 0.80 4.76
C GLU A 11 4.25 -0.10 5.53
N HIS A 12 3.22 0.50 6.13
CA HIS A 12 2.07 -0.22 6.65
C HIS A 12 0.82 0.04 5.81
N GLN A 13 -0.09 -0.92 5.89
CA GLN A 13 -1.45 -0.78 5.41
C GLN A 13 -2.13 0.38 6.13
N GLN A 14 -2.83 1.23 5.38
CA GLN A 14 -3.51 2.38 5.96
C GLN A 14 -4.67 1.92 6.84
N PRO A 15 -4.88 2.56 8.00
CA PRO A 15 -6.01 2.25 8.91
C PRO A 15 -7.37 2.63 8.33
N VAL A 16 -7.42 3.28 7.17
CA VAL A 16 -8.65 3.81 6.55
C VAL A 16 -8.69 3.39 5.09
N VAL A 17 -9.81 2.79 4.67
CA VAL A 17 -10.04 2.33 3.30
C VAL A 17 -10.04 3.52 2.34
N GLY A 18 -9.14 3.51 1.37
CA GLY A 18 -9.04 4.58 0.37
C GLY A 18 -8.09 5.70 0.74
N MET A 19 -7.59 5.74 1.98
CA MET A 19 -6.56 6.71 2.34
C MET A 19 -5.25 6.33 1.64
N ALA A 20 -4.68 7.27 0.89
CA ALA A 20 -3.40 7.09 0.20
C ALA A 20 -2.25 7.52 1.10
N SER A 21 -1.08 6.87 1.02
CA SER A 21 0.12 7.37 1.69
C SER A 21 0.66 8.63 1.00
N ALA A 22 1.51 9.40 1.68
CA ALA A 22 2.16 10.56 1.07
C ALA A 22 3.02 10.16 -0.15
N LEU A 23 3.62 8.97 -0.15
CA LEU A 23 4.36 8.45 -1.29
C LEU A 23 3.46 8.02 -2.44
N ASP A 24 2.27 7.47 -2.17
CA ASP A 24 1.28 7.19 -3.22
C ASP A 24 0.85 8.49 -3.89
N LEU A 25 0.55 9.53 -3.11
CA LEU A 25 0.16 10.85 -3.59
C LEU A 25 1.29 11.55 -4.39
N ALA A 26 2.55 11.29 -4.03
CA ALA A 26 3.71 11.84 -4.72
C ALA A 26 4.00 11.16 -6.07
N LYS A 27 3.32 10.07 -6.41
CA LYS A 27 3.38 9.45 -7.74
C LYS A 27 2.48 10.14 -8.78
N ASP A 28 1.65 11.09 -8.39
CA ASP A 28 0.87 11.84 -9.39
C ASP A 28 1.54 13.18 -9.73
N SER A 29 2.51 13.60 -8.92
CA SER A 29 3.22 14.89 -9.00
C SER A 29 4.74 14.74 -9.11
N TRP A 30 5.21 13.73 -9.86
CA TRP A 30 6.64 13.39 -10.00
C TRP A 30 7.59 14.53 -10.38
N HIS A 31 7.06 15.65 -10.89
CA HIS A 31 7.85 16.79 -11.32
C HIS A 31 8.34 17.70 -10.18
N GLU A 32 7.96 17.44 -8.92
CA GLU A 32 8.45 18.23 -7.79
C GLU A 32 9.84 17.77 -7.31
N GLN A 33 10.66 18.78 -6.98
CA GLN A 33 12.03 18.71 -6.46
C GLN A 33 12.17 17.80 -5.24
N ASP A 34 13.41 17.39 -4.95
CA ASP A 34 13.81 16.80 -3.67
C ASP A 34 13.19 17.58 -2.51
N TRP A 35 12.49 16.88 -1.61
CA TRP A 35 11.92 17.48 -0.42
C TRP A 35 12.28 16.68 0.83
N ARG A 36 12.48 17.42 1.91
CA ARG A 36 12.79 16.91 3.24
C ARG A 36 11.77 17.43 4.21
N ALA A 37 10.84 16.58 4.57
CA ALA A 37 9.68 17.01 5.30
C ALA A 37 9.44 16.12 6.51
N ARG A 38 8.57 16.61 7.39
CA ARG A 38 8.21 16.04 8.67
C ARG A 38 6.71 16.10 8.82
N GLU A 39 6.20 15.18 9.61
CA GLU A 39 4.79 15.21 10.03
C GLU A 39 4.75 15.35 11.54
N TRP A 40 3.80 16.14 12.01
CA TRP A 40 3.69 16.48 13.41
C TRP A 40 2.30 16.15 13.90
N PHE A 41 2.20 15.37 14.97
CA PHE A 41 0.94 15.33 15.70
C PHE A 41 0.73 16.65 16.43
N VAL A 42 -0.46 17.23 16.29
CA VAL A 42 -0.79 18.51 16.92
C VAL A 42 -2.10 18.41 17.68
N VAL A 43 -2.19 19.17 18.77
CA VAL A 43 -3.47 19.47 19.42
C VAL A 43 -4.08 20.69 18.74
N ASN A 44 -5.22 20.52 18.07
CA ASN A 44 -5.95 21.58 17.39
C ASN A 44 -6.95 22.27 18.32
N GLN A 45 -7.55 21.51 19.24
CA GLN A 45 -8.43 22.00 20.30
C GLN A 45 -8.14 21.25 21.59
N ALA A 46 -8.16 21.95 22.71
CA ALA A 46 -8.12 21.37 24.05
C ALA A 46 -9.08 22.13 24.96
N GLU A 47 -9.86 21.41 25.75
CA GLU A 47 -10.78 21.98 26.72
C GLU A 47 -11.06 20.97 27.85
N ILE A 48 -11.49 21.48 29.01
CA ILE A 48 -12.02 20.66 30.10
C ILE A 48 -13.53 20.80 30.11
N ARG A 49 -14.24 19.68 30.12
CA ARG A 49 -15.68 19.66 30.31
C ARG A 49 -16.02 19.22 31.73
N ALA A 50 -16.98 19.85 32.38
CA ALA A 50 -17.46 19.48 33.71
C ALA A 50 -18.91 19.00 33.62
N THR A 51 -19.19 17.81 34.16
CA THR A 51 -20.58 17.34 34.31
C THR A 51 -21.28 18.06 35.46
N GLU A 52 -22.60 17.97 35.55
CA GLU A 52 -23.37 18.49 36.70
C GLU A 52 -22.90 17.91 38.04
N GLY A 53 -22.37 16.68 38.04
CA GLY A 53 -21.78 16.02 39.21
C GLY A 53 -20.34 16.44 39.52
N GLY A 54 -19.78 17.44 38.82
CA GLY A 54 -18.41 17.92 39.04
C GLY A 54 -17.31 17.03 38.47
N ILE A 55 -17.65 16.02 37.67
CA ILE A 55 -16.65 15.18 37.00
C ILE A 55 -16.01 15.97 35.86
N LEU A 56 -14.69 16.11 35.90
CA LEU A 56 -13.89 16.74 34.85
C LEU A 56 -13.54 15.73 33.76
N ILE A 57 -13.80 16.10 32.51
CA ILE A 57 -13.60 15.27 31.32
C ILE A 57 -12.73 16.08 30.34
N PRO A 58 -11.44 15.74 30.20
CA PRO A 58 -10.60 16.38 29.20
C PRO A 58 -11.05 16.01 27.80
N HIS A 59 -11.11 17.00 26.92
CA HIS A 59 -11.43 16.82 25.51
C HIS A 59 -10.34 17.44 24.65
N VAL A 60 -9.89 16.68 23.64
CA VAL A 60 -8.89 17.12 22.68
C VAL A 60 -9.35 16.80 21.27
N GLN A 61 -9.11 17.72 20.35
CA GLN A 61 -9.15 17.46 18.92
C GLN A 61 -7.71 17.41 18.42
N MET A 62 -7.27 16.23 18.01
CA MET A 62 -5.94 16.01 17.49
C MET A 62 -5.92 16.15 15.96
N GLY A 63 -4.74 16.32 15.39
CA GLY A 63 -4.51 16.30 13.95
C GLY A 63 -3.05 16.04 13.60
N VAL A 64 -2.74 16.15 12.32
CA VAL A 64 -1.39 16.05 11.77
C VAL A 64 -1.09 17.30 10.95
N GLU A 65 0.13 17.84 11.08
CA GLU A 65 0.64 18.92 10.23
C GLU A 65 1.87 18.47 9.43
N ALA A 66 1.95 18.89 8.17
CA ALA A 66 3.15 18.74 7.35
C ALA A 66 4.08 19.94 7.53
N ARG A 67 5.37 19.68 7.75
CA ARG A 67 6.44 20.69 7.91
C ARG A 67 7.63 20.35 7.02
N GLU A 68 8.37 21.34 6.58
CA GLU A 68 9.60 21.21 5.79
C GLU A 68 10.77 21.73 6.60
N GLN A 69 11.92 21.07 6.45
CA GLN A 69 13.15 21.56 7.07
C GLN A 69 13.78 22.63 6.20
N THR A 70 13.72 23.87 6.66
CA THR A 70 14.34 25.01 6.00
C THR A 70 15.61 25.44 6.74
N LEU A 71 16.61 25.97 6.03
CA LEU A 71 17.81 26.54 6.67
C LEU A 71 17.50 27.98 7.13
N GLY A 72 17.27 28.16 8.43
CA GLY A 72 17.12 29.45 9.09
C GLY A 72 18.45 30.00 9.64
N PRO A 73 18.41 31.17 10.30
CA PRO A 73 19.60 31.81 10.88
C PRO A 73 20.26 30.97 11.97
N ASP A 74 19.49 30.16 12.71
CA ASP A 74 19.97 29.34 13.83
C ASP A 74 20.20 27.86 13.43
N GLY A 75 20.20 27.56 12.12
CA GLY A 75 20.38 26.22 11.58
C GLY A 75 19.14 25.69 10.87
N LEU A 76 18.91 24.37 10.91
CA LEU A 76 17.71 23.79 10.32
C LEU A 76 16.49 24.07 11.22
N GLU A 77 15.44 24.63 10.65
CA GLU A 77 14.19 24.98 11.33
C GLU A 77 13.01 24.31 10.63
N ASP A 78 12.01 23.90 11.40
CA ASP A 78 10.79 23.32 10.87
C ASP A 78 9.80 24.43 10.48
N ALA A 79 9.58 24.62 9.18
CA ALA A 79 8.60 25.54 8.64
C ALA A 79 7.33 24.80 8.21
N LYS A 80 6.14 25.36 8.43
CA LYS A 80 4.89 24.73 7.97
C LYS A 80 4.86 24.68 6.44
N ILE A 81 4.55 23.52 5.87
CA ILE A 81 4.28 23.41 4.43
C ILE A 81 2.85 23.86 4.20
N THR A 82 2.68 24.92 3.42
CA THR A 82 1.36 25.51 3.15
C THR A 82 0.85 25.24 1.74
N ARG A 83 1.62 24.53 0.92
CA ARG A 83 1.26 24.14 -0.45
C ARG A 83 0.23 23.02 -0.41
N SER A 84 -1.03 23.33 -0.76
CA SER A 84 -2.15 22.36 -0.75
C SER A 84 -1.95 21.16 -1.67
N GLU A 85 -1.15 21.33 -2.72
CA GLU A 85 -0.83 20.32 -3.71
C GLU A 85 0.25 19.33 -3.22
N HIS A 86 1.00 19.71 -2.18
CA HIS A 86 2.12 18.94 -1.66
C HIS A 86 1.63 17.59 -1.09
N PRO A 87 2.25 16.45 -1.45
CA PRO A 87 1.77 15.13 -1.03
C PRO A 87 1.61 14.95 0.47
N LEU A 88 2.55 15.48 1.28
CA LEU A 88 2.44 15.42 2.74
C LEU A 88 1.34 16.32 3.31
N VAL A 89 1.02 17.45 2.68
CA VAL A 89 -0.09 18.30 3.14
C VAL A 89 -1.40 17.56 2.93
N LYS A 90 -1.61 16.99 1.74
CA LYS A 90 -2.77 16.14 1.43
C LYS A 90 -2.89 14.96 2.39
N TYR A 91 -1.77 14.28 2.67
CA TYR A 91 -1.77 13.18 3.63
C TYR A 91 -2.11 13.66 5.05
N ALA A 92 -1.50 14.75 5.52
CA ALA A 92 -1.77 15.31 6.85
C ALA A 92 -3.23 15.76 7.01
N GLU A 93 -3.82 16.35 5.96
CA GLU A 93 -5.24 16.71 5.91
C GLU A 93 -6.13 15.46 5.96
N ALA A 94 -5.85 14.44 5.14
CA ALA A 94 -6.57 13.18 5.15
C ALA A 94 -6.47 12.46 6.51
N PHE A 95 -5.28 12.46 7.12
CA PHE A 95 -5.07 11.89 8.45
C PHE A 95 -5.85 12.67 9.51
N THR A 96 -5.84 14.00 9.45
CA THR A 96 -6.58 14.85 10.39
C THR A 96 -8.09 14.66 10.28
N HIS A 97 -8.63 14.58 9.05
CA HIS A 97 -10.04 14.28 8.80
C HIS A 97 -10.45 12.97 9.47
N ASN A 98 -9.63 11.93 9.27
CA ASN A 98 -9.86 10.58 9.77
C ASN A 98 -9.34 10.32 11.19
N PHE A 99 -8.80 11.32 11.90
CA PHE A 99 -8.02 11.09 13.13
C PHE A 99 -8.78 10.25 14.17
N ASP A 100 -10.07 10.55 14.38
CA ASP A 100 -10.89 9.84 15.37
C ASP A 100 -11.00 8.35 15.03
N LEU A 101 -11.29 8.03 13.76
CA LEU A 101 -11.37 6.64 13.29
C LEU A 101 -10.00 5.95 13.38
N ILE A 102 -8.92 6.64 13.02
CA ILE A 102 -7.56 6.11 13.13
C ILE A 102 -7.20 5.83 14.59
N ALA A 103 -7.55 6.71 15.52
CA ALA A 103 -7.34 6.50 16.95
C ALA A 103 -8.16 5.32 17.48
N GLU A 104 -9.38 5.11 17.00
CA GLU A 104 -10.14 3.90 17.34
C GLU A 104 -9.59 2.63 16.67
N ARG A 105 -8.72 2.75 15.66
CA ARG A 105 -8.13 1.58 14.99
C ARG A 105 -6.72 1.27 15.43
N LYS A 106 -5.92 2.27 15.79
CA LYS A 106 -4.48 2.13 16.08
C LYS A 106 -4.17 2.48 17.53
N SER A 107 -3.77 1.49 18.34
CA SER A 107 -3.45 1.65 19.77
C SER A 107 -2.41 2.75 20.00
N SER A 108 -1.38 2.83 19.16
CA SER A 108 -0.35 3.87 19.28
C SER A 108 -0.90 5.30 19.12
N VAL A 109 -1.90 5.49 18.24
CA VAL A 109 -2.56 6.79 18.01
C VAL A 109 -3.59 7.06 19.10
N PHE A 110 -4.31 6.03 19.55
CA PHE A 110 -5.20 6.11 20.72
C PHE A 110 -4.45 6.61 21.96
N HIS A 111 -3.36 5.94 22.34
CA HIS A 111 -2.59 6.28 23.53
C HIS A 111 -1.97 7.67 23.43
N LEU A 112 -1.60 8.13 22.23
CA LEU A 112 -1.17 9.52 22.04
C LEU A 112 -2.30 10.51 22.35
N ARG A 113 -3.53 10.23 21.90
CA ARG A 113 -4.71 11.05 22.22
C ARG A 113 -5.00 11.05 23.71
N GLU A 114 -4.94 9.89 24.37
CA GLU A 114 -5.17 9.79 25.82
C GLU A 114 -4.07 10.48 26.64
N LEU A 115 -2.80 10.42 26.18
CA LEU A 115 -1.72 11.20 26.77
C LEU A 115 -1.97 12.71 26.62
N ALA A 116 -2.45 13.17 25.47
CA ALA A 116 -2.82 14.57 25.27
C ALA A 116 -3.96 14.98 26.22
N LYS A 117 -5.00 14.15 26.38
CA LYS A 117 -6.08 14.38 27.36
C LYS A 117 -5.54 14.48 28.79
N ALA A 118 -4.67 13.55 29.20
CA ALA A 118 -4.03 13.58 30.51
C ALA A 118 -3.21 14.86 30.72
N SER A 119 -2.47 15.31 29.69
CA SER A 119 -1.69 16.55 29.72
C SER A 119 -2.59 17.78 29.87
N VAL A 120 -3.74 17.81 29.20
CA VAL A 120 -4.74 18.88 29.32
C VAL A 120 -5.34 18.92 30.72
N LEU A 121 -5.68 17.76 31.29
CA LEU A 121 -6.18 17.68 32.67
C LEU A 121 -5.13 18.12 33.68
N ALA A 122 -3.88 17.67 33.54
CA ALA A 122 -2.79 18.08 34.42
C ALA A 122 -2.56 19.60 34.36
N LYS A 123 -2.56 20.18 33.15
CA LYS A 123 -2.45 21.63 32.97
C LYS A 123 -3.59 22.36 33.65
N TYR A 124 -4.83 21.89 33.47
CA TYR A 124 -5.99 22.49 34.12
C TYR A 124 -5.85 22.54 35.63
N LEU A 125 -5.51 21.41 36.26
CA LEU A 125 -5.36 21.31 37.71
C LEU A 125 -4.28 22.26 38.24
N LEU A 126 -3.17 22.38 37.51
CA LEU A 126 -2.08 23.32 37.83
C LEU A 126 -2.52 24.78 37.69
N ASP A 127 -3.11 25.15 36.54
CA ASP A 127 -3.53 26.52 36.24
C ASP A 127 -4.61 27.01 37.23
N THR A 128 -5.51 26.12 37.64
CA THR A 128 -6.60 26.41 38.58
C THR A 128 -6.21 26.24 40.04
N GLN A 129 -4.97 25.82 40.32
CA GLN A 129 -4.43 25.60 41.67
C GLN A 129 -5.33 24.67 42.50
N VAL A 130 -5.86 23.62 41.88
CA VAL A 130 -6.67 22.63 42.60
C VAL A 130 -5.77 21.90 43.59
N GLU A 131 -6.15 21.95 44.87
CA GLU A 131 -5.48 21.19 45.92
C GLU A 131 -5.69 19.70 45.67
N MET A 132 -4.60 19.00 45.33
CA MET A 132 -4.57 17.56 45.11
C MET A 132 -4.00 16.88 46.35
N GLU A 133 -4.57 15.74 46.75
CA GLU A 133 -4.01 14.94 47.84
C GLU A 133 -2.61 14.41 47.47
N ASP A 134 -1.70 14.36 48.45
CA ASP A 134 -0.32 13.87 48.26
C ASP A 134 -0.26 12.49 47.60
N SER A 135 -1.26 11.64 47.87
CA SER A 135 -1.41 10.28 47.33
C SER A 135 -1.34 10.21 45.80
N TRP A 136 -1.81 11.25 45.09
CA TRP A 136 -1.72 11.34 43.63
C TRP A 136 -0.28 11.45 43.14
N PHE A 137 0.59 12.13 43.90
CA PHE A 137 2.01 12.24 43.60
C PHE A 137 2.77 10.99 44.04
N GLU A 138 2.25 10.25 45.02
CA GLU A 138 2.84 8.99 45.47
C GLU A 138 2.69 7.85 44.47
N LEU A 139 1.68 7.89 43.58
CA LEU A 139 1.52 6.93 42.48
C LEU A 139 2.76 6.84 41.56
N ILE A 140 3.59 7.89 41.53
CA ILE A 140 4.80 8.00 40.69
C ILE A 140 6.03 7.37 41.37
N LYS A 141 5.98 7.01 42.67
CA LYS A 141 7.16 6.55 43.43
C LYS A 141 7.78 5.25 42.93
N GLU A 142 7.05 4.46 42.13
CA GLU A 142 7.57 3.28 41.42
C GLU A 142 7.78 3.51 39.92
N VAL A 143 8.16 4.72 39.48
CA VAL A 143 8.74 4.86 38.14
C VAL A 143 10.08 4.13 38.14
N LYS A 144 10.03 2.84 37.78
CA LYS A 144 11.20 2.10 37.32
C LYS A 144 11.89 3.02 36.34
N GLN A 145 13.11 3.42 36.67
CA GLN A 145 13.95 4.26 35.84
C GLN A 145 13.92 3.64 34.45
N MET A 146 13.12 4.22 33.55
CA MET A 146 12.95 3.65 32.22
C MET A 146 14.34 3.76 31.61
N THR A 147 14.96 2.61 31.36
CA THR A 147 16.25 2.51 30.69
C THR A 147 16.17 3.43 29.48
N LYS A 148 17.12 4.38 29.36
CA LYS A 148 17.23 5.32 28.22
C LYS A 148 16.88 4.55 26.95
N MET A 149 15.63 4.67 26.49
CA MET A 149 15.28 4.16 25.19
C MET A 149 15.96 5.15 24.27
N GLU A 150 17.12 4.78 23.73
CA GLU A 150 17.63 5.45 22.54
C GLU A 150 16.51 5.34 21.52
N ILE A 151 15.77 6.44 21.31
CA ILE A 151 14.72 6.55 20.30
C ILE A 151 15.45 6.44 18.95
N PRO A 152 15.40 5.30 18.24
CA PRO A 152 16.18 5.14 17.00
C PRO A 152 15.71 6.16 15.96
N GLN A 153 16.55 7.07 15.47
CA GLN A 153 16.11 7.90 14.34
C GLN A 153 15.80 6.97 13.15
N LEU A 154 14.52 6.76 12.85
CA LEU A 154 14.11 6.04 11.64
C LEU A 154 14.37 6.98 10.46
N TRP A 155 15.23 6.52 9.58
CA TRP A 155 15.48 7.12 8.28
C TRP A 155 15.02 6.07 7.26
N ASN A 156 13.83 6.23 6.71
CA ASN A 156 13.41 5.42 5.59
C ASN A 156 13.52 6.31 4.35
N GLN A 157 14.55 6.03 3.56
CA GLN A 157 14.78 6.68 2.28
C GLN A 157 14.25 5.74 1.19
N ARG A 158 13.22 6.16 0.47
CA ARG A 158 12.84 5.50 -0.78
C ARG A 158 13.48 6.25 -1.93
N THR A 159 14.37 5.58 -2.63
CA THR A 159 14.95 6.07 -3.89
C THR A 159 14.15 5.50 -5.04
N SER A 160 13.61 6.37 -5.89
CA SER A 160 12.98 5.99 -7.15
C SER A 160 13.81 6.53 -8.30
N SER A 161 14.12 5.68 -9.28
CA SER A 161 14.77 6.06 -10.52
C SER A 161 13.83 5.84 -11.69
N GLN A 162 13.65 6.84 -12.54
CA GLN A 162 12.93 6.68 -13.80
C GLN A 162 13.92 6.44 -14.93
N VAL A 163 13.74 5.33 -15.66
CA VAL A 163 14.55 4.99 -16.82
C VAL A 163 13.73 5.23 -18.06
N ASN A 164 14.02 6.33 -18.77
CA ASN A 164 13.36 6.63 -20.04
C ASN A 164 14.07 5.87 -21.17
N LEU A 165 13.32 5.04 -21.89
CA LEU A 165 13.84 4.31 -23.05
C LEU A 165 13.35 4.96 -24.34
N LYS A 166 14.26 5.25 -25.26
CA LYS A 166 13.94 5.70 -26.62
C LYS A 166 14.83 4.95 -27.62
N ASP A 167 14.20 4.29 -28.59
CA ASP A 167 14.88 3.51 -29.63
C ASP A 167 15.84 2.45 -29.07
N GLY A 168 15.46 1.80 -27.97
CA GLY A 168 16.27 0.80 -27.28
C GLY A 168 17.48 1.35 -26.51
N LYS A 169 17.61 2.68 -26.39
CA LYS A 169 18.65 3.34 -25.59
C LYS A 169 18.04 4.01 -24.36
N ILE A 170 18.76 3.99 -23.25
CA ILE A 170 18.42 4.74 -22.04
C ILE A 170 18.75 6.21 -22.33
N LEU A 171 17.73 7.06 -22.34
CA LEU A 171 17.91 8.51 -22.35
C LEU A 171 18.60 8.93 -21.05
N ASP A 172 19.54 9.87 -21.14
CA ASP A 172 20.29 10.43 -20.00
C ASP A 172 21.27 9.50 -19.27
N ALA A 173 21.65 8.37 -19.88
CA ALA A 173 22.72 7.51 -19.34
C ALA A 173 24.04 8.27 -19.10
N GLU A 174 24.30 9.34 -19.86
CA GLU A 174 25.51 10.18 -19.75
C GLU A 174 25.41 11.30 -18.70
N ASN A 175 24.20 11.80 -18.41
CA ASN A 175 23.98 12.92 -17.49
C ASN A 175 23.83 12.47 -16.02
N GLY A 176 23.84 11.16 -15.77
CA GLY A 176 23.48 10.57 -14.49
C GLY A 176 21.96 10.49 -14.35
N MET A 177 21.47 9.38 -13.79
CA MET A 177 20.05 9.30 -13.44
C MET A 177 19.79 10.30 -12.31
N ASP A 178 18.90 11.25 -12.54
CA ASP A 178 18.42 12.14 -11.49
C ASP A 178 17.75 11.29 -10.40
N MET A 179 18.39 11.17 -9.25
CA MET A 179 17.89 10.39 -8.12
C MET A 179 17.14 11.32 -7.19
N GLY A 180 15.87 11.54 -7.52
CA GLY A 180 14.95 12.23 -6.62
C GLY A 180 14.95 11.56 -5.25
N THR A 181 15.42 12.28 -4.24
CA THR A 181 15.46 11.82 -2.85
C THR A 181 14.32 12.47 -2.08
N ARG A 182 13.36 11.65 -1.65
CA ARG A 182 12.26 12.05 -0.79
C ARG A 182 12.47 11.44 0.59
N GLY A 183 12.47 12.29 1.61
CA GLY A 183 12.68 11.87 2.99
C GLY A 183 11.59 12.41 3.89
N VAL A 184 10.96 11.51 4.66
CA VAL A 184 10.10 11.88 5.79
C VAL A 184 10.90 11.64 7.07
N TYR A 185 11.13 12.69 7.84
CA TYR A 185 11.90 12.64 9.07
C TYR A 185 10.98 12.70 10.29
N GLY A 186 11.36 11.98 11.35
CA GLY A 186 10.59 11.85 12.58
C GLY A 186 11.32 12.32 13.84
N GLY A 187 10.58 12.32 14.92
CA GLY A 187 11.03 12.63 16.26
C GLY A 187 9.89 12.89 17.24
N ILE A 188 10.15 12.79 18.55
CA ILE A 188 9.13 13.08 19.56
C ILE A 188 9.68 14.17 20.48
N SER A 189 9.04 15.34 20.43
CA SER A 189 9.11 16.34 21.49
C SER A 189 7.68 16.54 21.94
N MET A 190 7.37 16.29 23.21
CA MET A 190 5.98 16.46 23.67
C MET A 190 5.66 17.94 23.93
N GLY A 191 6.64 18.83 23.91
CA GLY A 191 6.46 20.23 24.33
C GLY A 191 6.15 20.38 25.82
N LEU A 192 6.32 19.31 26.62
CA LEU A 192 6.10 19.33 28.08
C LEU A 192 7.17 20.15 28.81
N ASP A 193 8.33 20.33 28.19
CA ASP A 193 9.41 21.22 28.60
C ASP A 193 9.00 22.70 28.59
N LYS A 194 7.94 23.06 27.86
CA LYS A 194 7.41 24.43 27.78
C LYS A 194 6.43 24.77 28.91
N PHE A 195 6.12 23.81 29.76
CA PHE A 195 5.39 24.07 30.99
C PHE A 195 6.41 24.63 31.97
N ASP A 196 6.26 25.90 32.32
CA ASP A 196 7.16 26.60 33.25
C ASP A 196 6.88 26.15 34.70
N LEU A 197 7.03 24.84 34.95
CA LEU A 197 6.74 24.18 36.22
C LEU A 197 7.60 24.74 37.37
N GLY A 198 8.70 25.42 37.04
CA GLY A 198 9.56 26.09 38.00
C GLY A 198 9.09 27.49 38.43
N ALA A 199 8.21 28.14 37.66
CA ALA A 199 7.83 29.52 37.93
C ALA A 199 6.69 29.68 38.96
N THR A 200 5.87 28.65 39.19
CA THR A 200 4.61 28.82 39.93
C THR A 200 4.68 28.48 41.42
N THR A 201 5.72 27.83 41.95
CA THR A 201 5.73 27.47 43.39
C THR A 201 7.12 27.35 44.00
N MET A 202 7.82 28.47 44.11
CA MET A 202 8.72 28.65 45.26
C MET A 202 7.92 29.31 46.38
N GLN A 203 7.15 28.52 47.13
CA GLN A 203 6.81 28.91 48.49
C GLN A 203 8.14 28.99 49.27
N PRO A 204 8.45 30.12 49.94
CA PRO A 204 9.66 30.24 50.73
C PRO A 204 9.51 29.38 51.98
N GLY A 205 10.01 28.14 51.95
CA GLY A 205 10.06 27.31 53.16
C GLY A 205 10.23 25.79 53.00
N ALA A 206 10.06 25.20 51.81
CA ALA A 206 10.25 23.76 51.62
C ALA A 206 11.70 23.46 51.23
N GLY A 207 12.39 22.68 52.06
CA GLY A 207 13.78 22.29 51.88
C GLY A 207 14.06 21.58 50.54
N GLU A 208 15.22 21.87 49.99
CA GLU A 208 15.76 21.39 48.71
C GLU A 208 15.59 19.87 48.52
N ALA A 209 14.85 19.47 47.49
CA ALA A 209 14.95 18.15 46.88
C ALA A 209 15.60 18.30 45.49
N PRO A 210 16.66 17.53 45.16
CA PRO A 210 17.41 17.73 43.93
C PRO A 210 16.76 16.95 42.78
N TYR A 211 15.80 17.56 42.08
CA TYR A 211 15.33 17.08 40.78
C TYR A 211 15.67 18.10 39.69
N SER A 212 16.97 18.26 39.44
CA SER A 212 17.48 18.82 38.18
C SER A 212 17.81 17.65 37.27
N LEU A 213 16.96 17.42 36.27
CA LEU A 213 17.15 16.39 35.25
C LEU A 213 18.29 16.78 34.32
N LEU A 214 19.35 15.97 34.36
CA LEU A 214 20.50 15.98 33.47
C LEU A 214 20.11 15.52 32.05
N PHE A 215 19.80 16.47 31.17
CA PHE A 215 19.95 16.30 29.72
C PHE A 215 21.19 17.10 29.27
N SER A 216 22.38 16.52 29.46
CA SER A 216 23.63 17.07 28.92
C SER A 216 24.08 16.22 27.73
N ALA A 217 24.07 16.84 26.56
CA ALA A 217 24.64 16.32 25.33
C ALA A 217 26.14 16.60 25.32
N ALA A 218 26.96 15.58 25.60
CA ALA A 218 28.40 15.61 25.34
C ALA A 218 28.92 14.18 25.10
N ASP A 219 29.97 14.11 24.29
CA ASP A 219 30.71 12.92 23.83
C ASP A 219 30.03 11.97 22.84
N ARG A 220 30.26 12.22 21.53
CA ARG A 220 30.55 11.15 20.56
C ARG A 220 31.62 11.57 19.54
N GLY A 221 32.77 10.91 19.61
CA GLY A 221 33.90 11.00 18.68
C GLY A 221 33.72 10.16 17.41
N ALA A 222 34.46 10.54 16.38
CA ALA A 222 34.34 10.14 14.97
C ALA A 222 34.99 8.79 14.60
N VAL A 223 34.44 8.13 13.56
CA VAL A 223 35.18 7.35 12.54
C VAL A 223 34.45 7.45 11.18
N MET A 224 35.22 7.71 10.11
CA MET A 224 34.76 7.95 8.72
C MET A 224 34.59 6.68 7.87
N ALA A 225 33.70 6.74 6.87
CA ALA A 225 33.87 6.08 5.57
C ALA A 225 33.16 6.88 4.45
N ARG A 226 33.83 6.99 3.28
CA ARG A 226 33.46 7.79 2.11
C ARG A 226 32.15 7.36 1.45
N GLY A 227 31.32 8.34 1.06
CA GLY A 227 30.38 8.25 -0.08
C GLY A 227 28.90 8.47 0.23
N VAL A 228 28.50 8.43 1.50
CA VAL A 228 27.15 8.83 1.94
C VAL A 228 27.29 10.21 2.59
N VAL A 229 26.53 11.19 2.11
CA VAL A 229 26.39 12.48 2.81
C VAL A 229 25.77 12.16 4.17
N THR A 230 26.59 11.99 5.21
CA THR A 230 26.11 11.96 6.59
C THR A 230 25.43 13.29 6.84
N PRO A 231 24.11 13.31 7.14
CA PRO A 231 23.42 14.55 7.43
C PRO A 231 24.13 15.27 8.59
N PRO A 232 24.17 16.61 8.58
CA PRO A 232 24.77 17.39 9.66
C PRO A 232 24.18 16.98 11.02
N SER A 233 25.05 16.98 12.02
CA SER A 233 24.87 16.47 13.39
C SER A 233 23.48 16.73 14.01
N LEU A 234 22.83 15.63 14.42
CA LEU A 234 21.88 15.44 15.52
C LEU A 234 21.14 16.70 16.03
N MET A 235 20.22 17.23 15.24
CA MET A 235 19.10 17.96 15.83
C MET A 235 18.25 17.02 16.69
N GLU A 236 17.69 17.56 17.77
CA GLU A 236 16.71 16.85 18.58
C GLU A 236 15.53 16.42 17.69
N PRO A 237 15.16 15.13 17.69
CA PRO A 237 13.99 14.66 17.00
C PRO A 237 12.74 15.40 17.49
N ARG A 238 11.95 15.99 16.58
CA ARG A 238 10.65 16.63 16.87
C ARG A 238 9.57 16.12 15.91
N GLY A 239 8.33 16.00 16.39
CA GLY A 239 7.22 15.39 15.62
C GLY A 239 5.93 15.17 16.41
N VAL A 240 5.87 15.65 17.64
CA VAL A 240 4.63 15.89 18.38
C VAL A 240 4.67 17.36 18.83
N ASP A 241 3.54 18.03 18.90
CA ASP A 241 3.40 19.37 19.47
C ASP A 241 2.16 19.38 20.37
N LEU A 242 2.36 19.03 21.65
CA LEU A 242 1.35 19.19 22.69
C LEU A 242 1.53 20.55 23.38
N ASN A 243 1.97 21.60 22.67
CA ASN A 243 2.03 22.93 23.26
C ASN A 243 0.62 23.41 23.61
N LEU A 244 0.26 23.24 24.89
CA LEU A 244 -1.04 23.59 25.42
C LEU A 244 -1.15 25.06 25.84
N ASN A 245 -0.05 25.82 25.83
CA ASN A 245 -0.04 27.23 26.26
C ASN A 245 -0.87 28.14 25.35
N LYS A 246 -1.26 27.65 24.16
CA LYS A 246 -2.15 28.37 23.23
C LYS A 246 -3.64 28.20 23.57
N PHE A 247 -4.00 27.37 24.54
CA PHE A 247 -5.38 27.12 24.96
C PHE A 247 -5.62 27.70 26.36
N ASP A 248 -6.70 28.45 26.51
CA ASP A 248 -7.20 28.85 27.83
C ASP A 248 -7.99 27.68 28.43
N LEU A 249 -7.37 26.97 29.37
CA LEU A 249 -8.02 25.86 30.07
C LEU A 249 -8.71 26.30 31.37
N THR A 250 -8.64 27.57 31.77
CA THR A 250 -9.15 28.00 33.07
C THR A 250 -10.67 27.87 33.22
N GLN A 251 -11.39 27.72 32.10
CA GLN A 251 -12.84 27.59 32.05
C GLN A 251 -13.28 26.17 31.74
N THR A 252 -14.38 25.73 32.36
CA THR A 252 -15.00 24.45 32.08
C THR A 252 -16.23 24.61 31.18
N VAL A 253 -16.44 23.65 30.28
CA VAL A 253 -17.64 23.55 29.44
C VAL A 253 -18.60 22.54 30.05
N VAL A 254 -19.90 22.81 30.11
CA VAL A 254 -20.87 21.86 30.67
C VAL A 254 -20.93 20.59 29.80
N ALA A 255 -20.66 19.42 30.41
CA ALA A 255 -20.78 18.11 29.77
C ALA A 255 -22.15 17.49 30.02
N GLY A 256 -22.71 16.85 28.99
CA GLY A 256 -23.84 15.93 29.17
C GLY A 256 -23.44 14.65 29.92
N GLU A 257 -24.45 13.89 30.35
CA GLU A 257 -24.27 12.64 31.10
C GLU A 257 -23.39 11.63 30.33
N ALA A 258 -22.47 10.99 31.04
CA ALA A 258 -21.65 9.89 30.53
C ALA A 258 -22.39 8.58 30.75
N GLY A 259 -22.64 7.82 29.68
CA GLY A 259 -23.21 6.47 29.79
C GLY A 259 -22.20 5.50 30.41
N GLU A 260 -22.71 4.51 31.16
CA GLU A 260 -21.90 3.39 31.66
C GLU A 260 -21.49 2.49 30.49
N VAL A 261 -20.20 2.21 30.34
CA VAL A 261 -19.66 1.40 29.23
C VAL A 261 -18.88 0.22 29.80
N SER A 262 -19.14 -0.98 29.29
CA SER A 262 -18.36 -2.17 29.62
C SER A 262 -16.92 -2.02 29.11
N LEU A 263 -15.94 -2.37 29.93
CA LEU A 263 -14.50 -2.30 29.60
C LEU A 263 -13.94 -3.67 29.20
N GLY A 264 -12.78 -3.69 28.55
CA GLY A 264 -12.01 -4.91 28.29
C GLY A 264 -12.78 -5.99 27.52
N GLN A 265 -12.67 -7.25 27.96
CA GLN A 265 -13.31 -8.38 27.27
C GLN A 265 -14.84 -8.36 27.27
N ALA A 266 -15.45 -7.68 28.25
CA ALA A 266 -16.90 -7.50 28.28
C ALA A 266 -17.38 -6.64 27.09
N PHE A 267 -16.59 -5.64 26.69
CA PHE A 267 -16.87 -4.85 25.49
C PHE A 267 -16.87 -5.73 24.23
N TRP A 268 -15.79 -6.47 24.01
CA TRP A 268 -15.63 -7.32 22.82
C TRP A 268 -16.71 -8.39 22.72
N SER A 269 -17.07 -8.99 23.85
CA SER A 269 -18.18 -9.95 23.91
C SER A 269 -19.49 -9.32 23.43
N ASN A 270 -19.77 -8.06 23.77
CA ASN A 270 -20.98 -7.37 23.30
C ASN A 270 -20.92 -7.04 21.79
N VAL A 271 -19.75 -6.63 21.28
CA VAL A 271 -19.55 -6.36 19.85
C VAL A 271 -19.70 -7.64 19.01
N ASP A 272 -19.11 -8.74 19.46
CA ASP A 272 -19.04 -9.98 18.68
C ASP A 272 -20.26 -10.91 18.88
N CYS A 273 -21.04 -10.74 19.96
CA CYS A 273 -22.12 -11.67 20.28
C CYS A 273 -23.27 -11.60 19.28
N LYS A 274 -23.71 -12.73 18.71
CA LYS A 274 -24.86 -12.78 17.79
C LYS A 274 -26.21 -12.48 18.45
N GLN A 275 -26.36 -12.68 19.77
CA GLN A 275 -27.63 -12.52 20.50
C GLN A 275 -27.42 -11.85 21.87
N GLY A 276 -28.18 -10.80 22.19
CA GLY A 276 -28.16 -10.19 23.53
C GLY A 276 -27.04 -9.18 23.81
N SER A 277 -26.66 -8.38 22.82
CA SER A 277 -25.76 -7.23 23.01
C SER A 277 -26.45 -6.11 23.80
N VAL A 278 -25.70 -5.44 24.69
CA VAL A 278 -26.15 -4.21 25.39
C VAL A 278 -26.22 -3.03 24.42
N PHE A 279 -25.41 -3.03 23.35
CA PHE A 279 -25.46 -2.00 22.32
C PHE A 279 -26.69 -2.12 21.43
N LYS A 280 -27.21 -0.97 20.98
CA LYS A 280 -28.20 -0.90 19.90
C LYS A 280 -27.63 -1.57 18.66
N ALA A 281 -28.50 -2.15 17.82
CA ALA A 281 -28.07 -2.87 16.63
C ALA A 281 -27.18 -2.02 15.71
N GLU A 282 -27.54 -0.76 15.49
CA GLU A 282 -26.78 0.19 14.67
C GLU A 282 -25.39 0.52 15.27
N ASP A 283 -25.33 0.72 16.58
CA ASP A 283 -24.07 1.03 17.28
C ASP A 283 -23.14 -0.19 17.27
N LYS A 284 -23.71 -1.38 17.44
CA LYS A 284 -22.97 -2.63 17.40
C LYS A 284 -22.36 -2.86 16.01
N GLU A 285 -23.13 -2.64 14.95
CA GLU A 285 -22.65 -2.76 13.57
C GLU A 285 -21.53 -1.75 13.28
N LEU A 286 -21.70 -0.50 13.73
CA LEU A 286 -20.66 0.52 13.66
C LEU A 286 -19.38 0.08 14.39
N LEU A 287 -19.48 -0.33 15.65
CA LEU A 287 -18.33 -0.71 16.46
C LEU A 287 -17.63 -1.95 15.87
N ALA A 288 -18.37 -2.90 15.31
CA ALA A 288 -17.79 -4.03 14.60
C ALA A 288 -16.99 -3.59 13.36
N ALA A 289 -17.48 -2.60 12.61
CA ALA A 289 -16.77 -2.04 11.45
C ALA A 289 -15.57 -1.16 11.82
N VAL A 290 -15.65 -0.42 12.93
CA VAL A 290 -14.52 0.37 13.47
C VAL A 290 -13.40 -0.56 13.92
N PHE A 291 -13.73 -1.60 14.70
CA PHE A 291 -12.77 -2.55 15.28
C PHE A 291 -12.63 -3.84 14.45
N ASP A 292 -12.67 -3.72 13.12
CA ASP A 292 -12.37 -4.83 12.22
C ASP A 292 -10.91 -5.28 12.43
N SER A 293 -10.66 -6.58 12.52
CA SER A 293 -9.33 -7.12 12.87
C SER A 293 -8.25 -6.91 11.81
N GLN A 294 -8.58 -6.52 10.58
CA GLN A 294 -7.58 -6.15 9.57
C GLN A 294 -7.19 -4.67 9.69
N LEU A 295 -8.14 -3.82 10.05
CA LEU A 295 -7.94 -2.37 10.12
C LEU A 295 -7.49 -1.92 11.52
N SER A 296 -7.89 -2.66 12.55
CA SER A 296 -7.68 -2.32 13.95
C SER A 296 -6.77 -3.30 14.69
N ASP A 297 -5.78 -2.75 15.40
CA ASP A 297 -4.94 -3.49 16.37
C ASP A 297 -5.46 -3.33 17.83
N ARG A 298 -6.47 -2.49 18.09
CA ARG A 298 -6.99 -2.22 19.45
C ARG A 298 -7.49 -3.45 20.19
N ARG A 299 -7.84 -4.53 19.49
CA ARG A 299 -8.23 -5.81 20.11
C ARG A 299 -7.06 -6.45 20.88
N GLU A 300 -5.82 -6.13 20.49
CA GLU A 300 -4.60 -6.60 21.15
C GLU A 300 -4.38 -5.93 22.52
N ASP A 301 -5.07 -4.82 22.82
CA ASP A 301 -5.04 -4.16 24.14
C ASP A 301 -5.61 -5.06 25.25
N GLY A 302 -6.43 -6.07 24.89
CA GLY A 302 -6.99 -7.04 25.83
C GLY A 302 -7.82 -6.40 26.94
N GLU A 303 -7.44 -6.63 28.20
CA GLU A 303 -8.12 -6.06 29.37
C GLU A 303 -7.81 -4.57 29.60
N LEU A 304 -6.75 -4.06 28.97
CA LEU A 304 -6.40 -2.63 29.02
C LEU A 304 -7.19 -1.82 27.98
N PHE A 305 -8.04 -2.48 27.19
CA PHE A 305 -8.86 -1.82 26.19
C PHE A 305 -9.84 -0.83 26.86
N VAL A 306 -9.74 0.42 26.40
CA VAL A 306 -10.67 1.50 26.74
C VAL A 306 -11.58 1.75 25.53
N PRO A 307 -12.91 1.62 25.69
CA PRO A 307 -13.88 1.81 24.62
C PRO A 307 -13.92 3.26 24.14
N PRO A 308 -14.41 3.49 22.91
CA PRO A 308 -14.57 4.84 22.37
C PRO A 308 -15.59 5.63 23.19
N GLU A 309 -15.58 6.95 23.02
CA GLU A 309 -16.55 7.81 23.69
C GLU A 309 -17.98 7.53 23.17
N MET A 310 -18.85 7.01 24.03
CA MET A 310 -20.23 6.63 23.65
C MET A 310 -21.19 7.83 23.50
N ARG A 311 -20.65 9.05 23.34
CA ARG A 311 -21.46 10.24 23.09
C ARG A 311 -21.97 10.23 21.66
N GLN A 312 -23.24 10.56 21.46
CA GLN A 312 -23.88 10.51 20.14
C GLN A 312 -23.11 11.30 19.07
N VAL A 313 -22.58 12.48 19.40
CA VAL A 313 -21.80 13.31 18.47
C VAL A 313 -20.55 12.59 17.95
N HIS A 314 -19.84 11.85 18.82
CA HIS A 314 -18.65 11.10 18.41
C HIS A 314 -19.05 9.88 17.57
N LEU A 315 -20.09 9.14 17.99
CA LEU A 315 -20.61 8.01 17.23
C LEU A 315 -21.12 8.44 15.84
N ASP A 316 -21.82 9.58 15.74
CA ASP A 316 -22.27 10.14 14.46
C ASP A 316 -21.10 10.45 13.53
N ARG A 317 -20.01 11.01 14.07
CA ARG A 317 -18.78 11.25 13.32
C ARG A 317 -18.15 9.95 12.83
N LEU A 318 -18.04 8.92 13.69
CA LEU A 318 -17.55 7.60 13.29
C LEU A 318 -18.44 6.96 12.21
N ARG A 319 -19.78 7.06 12.32
CA ARG A 319 -20.71 6.58 11.28
C ARG A 319 -20.47 7.27 9.95
N ALA A 320 -20.25 8.59 9.95
CA ALA A 320 -19.95 9.33 8.73
C ALA A 320 -18.67 8.84 8.07
N LEU A 321 -17.58 8.69 8.84
CA LEU A 321 -16.29 8.20 8.33
C LEU A 321 -16.37 6.76 7.80
N VAL A 322 -16.99 5.83 8.54
CA VAL A 322 -17.19 4.44 8.09
C VAL A 322 -18.07 4.37 6.83
N LYS A 323 -19.04 5.27 6.70
CA LYS A 323 -19.87 5.38 5.49
C LYS A 323 -19.05 5.85 4.28
N GLU A 324 -18.13 6.80 4.46
CA GLU A 324 -17.20 7.23 3.41
C GLU A 324 -16.32 6.05 2.94
N GLU A 325 -15.78 5.25 3.88
CA GLU A 325 -15.02 4.03 3.56
C GLU A 325 -15.84 3.02 2.75
N ALA A 326 -17.08 2.79 3.15
CA ALA A 326 -17.99 1.89 2.45
C ALA A 326 -18.27 2.37 1.01
N GLN A 327 -18.35 3.68 0.79
CA GLN A 327 -18.48 4.26 -0.56
C GLN A 327 -17.24 4.02 -1.40
N VAL A 328 -16.04 4.20 -0.82
CA VAL A 328 -14.78 3.90 -1.53
C VAL A 328 -14.68 2.41 -1.87
N ALA A 329 -15.00 1.52 -0.94
CA ALA A 329 -15.00 0.07 -1.16
C ALA A 329 -15.99 -0.32 -2.28
N ALA A 330 -17.19 0.24 -2.28
CA ALA A 330 -18.18 0.03 -3.33
C ALA A 330 -17.68 0.56 -4.70
N GLY A 331 -17.10 1.76 -4.73
CA GLY A 331 -16.51 2.36 -5.94
C GLY A 331 -15.37 1.51 -6.51
N ARG A 332 -14.47 0.99 -5.66
CA ARG A 332 -13.41 0.05 -6.05
C ARG A 332 -13.98 -1.20 -6.69
N LYS A 333 -14.98 -1.82 -6.06
CA LYS A 333 -15.64 -3.01 -6.60
C LYS A 333 -16.31 -2.72 -7.93
N GLN A 334 -17.00 -1.59 -8.07
CA GLN A 334 -17.62 -1.19 -9.32
C GLN A 334 -16.58 -0.97 -10.43
N HIS A 335 -15.52 -0.21 -10.15
CA HIS A 335 -14.46 0.06 -11.12
C HIS A 335 -13.73 -1.23 -11.52
N PHE A 336 -13.36 -2.07 -10.55
CA PHE A 336 -12.73 -3.37 -10.83
C PHE A 336 -13.55 -4.25 -11.77
N LEU A 337 -14.88 -4.18 -11.69
CA LEU A 337 -15.80 -4.95 -12.53
C LEU A 337 -16.21 -4.22 -13.82
N SER A 338 -15.68 -3.02 -14.10
CA SER A 338 -15.95 -2.24 -15.32
C SER A 338 -14.95 -2.56 -16.43
N GLU A 339 -15.31 -2.31 -17.69
CA GLU A 339 -14.41 -2.52 -18.84
C GLU A 339 -13.15 -1.64 -18.76
N ASP A 340 -13.21 -0.51 -18.06
CA ASP A 340 -12.12 0.46 -17.94
C ASP A 340 -10.98 0.02 -17.00
N PHE A 341 -11.23 -0.95 -16.11
CA PHE A 341 -10.18 -1.39 -15.19
C PHE A 341 -9.09 -2.15 -15.94
N ALA A 342 -7.84 -1.69 -15.74
CA ALA A 342 -6.65 -2.32 -16.26
C ALA A 342 -5.74 -2.76 -15.10
N ALA A 343 -5.37 -4.03 -15.05
CA ALA A 343 -4.50 -4.56 -13.99
C ALA A 343 -3.13 -3.84 -13.88
N ALA A 344 -2.62 -3.31 -15.00
CA ALA A 344 -1.37 -2.54 -15.03
C ALA A 344 -1.53 -1.11 -14.50
N ALA A 345 -2.73 -0.52 -14.63
CA ALA A 345 -3.08 0.81 -14.17
C ALA A 345 -4.45 0.76 -13.47
N PRO A 346 -4.52 0.23 -12.24
CA PRO A 346 -5.79 -0.02 -11.53
C PRO A 346 -6.68 1.20 -11.34
N GLY A 347 -6.11 2.41 -11.41
CA GLY A 347 -6.79 3.67 -11.19
C GLY A 347 -6.64 4.21 -9.76
N PRO A 348 -7.06 5.46 -9.52
CA PRO A 348 -6.82 6.18 -8.26
C PRO A 348 -7.60 5.63 -7.07
N LEU A 349 -8.60 4.79 -7.31
CA LEU A 349 -9.34 4.14 -6.23
C LEU A 349 -8.51 3.05 -5.54
N PHE A 350 -7.43 2.56 -6.14
CA PHE A 350 -6.63 1.47 -5.58
C PHE A 350 -5.27 1.97 -5.06
N PRO A 351 -4.64 1.24 -4.13
CA PRO A 351 -3.28 1.56 -3.71
C PRO A 351 -2.34 1.64 -4.91
N SER A 352 -1.51 2.69 -4.96
CA SER A 352 -0.61 2.91 -6.10
C SER A 352 0.44 1.78 -6.27
N SER A 353 0.64 0.97 -5.23
CA SER A 353 1.48 -0.24 -5.24
C SER A 353 0.88 -1.40 -6.05
N TRP A 354 -0.38 -1.31 -6.48
CA TRP A 354 -1.01 -2.31 -7.33
C TRP A 354 -0.69 -2.14 -8.81
N GLY A 355 -0.40 -0.90 -9.23
CA GLY A 355 0.11 -0.63 -10.56
C GLY A 355 1.52 -1.19 -10.76
N SER A 356 1.92 -1.34 -12.02
CA SER A 356 3.31 -1.69 -12.33
C SER A 356 4.24 -0.58 -11.81
N SER A 357 5.27 -0.93 -11.03
CA SER A 357 6.32 0.03 -10.65
C SER A 357 7.19 0.45 -11.84
N PHE A 358 7.06 -0.25 -12.96
CA PHE A 358 7.75 0.05 -14.21
C PHE A 358 6.70 0.40 -15.26
N ASP A 359 6.57 1.68 -15.57
CA ASP A 359 5.95 2.15 -16.80
C ASP A 359 6.93 1.91 -17.95
N LEU A 360 7.14 0.64 -18.28
CA LEU A 360 7.57 0.33 -19.63
C LEU A 360 6.40 0.76 -20.50
N ALA A 361 6.60 1.77 -21.33
CA ALA A 361 5.68 2.22 -22.37
C ALA A 361 5.46 1.14 -23.46
N GLN A 362 5.31 -0.12 -23.06
CA GLN A 362 4.55 -1.09 -23.83
C GLN A 362 3.16 -0.50 -23.92
N ALA A 363 2.83 0.04 -25.09
CA ALA A 363 1.49 0.49 -25.43
C ALA A 363 0.53 -0.57 -24.89
N ALA A 364 -0.20 -0.21 -23.83
CA ALA A 364 -1.20 -1.08 -23.26
C ALA A 364 -2.16 -1.35 -24.39
N VAL A 365 -2.11 -2.55 -24.98
CA VAL A 365 -3.04 -2.94 -26.02
C VAL A 365 -4.39 -2.88 -25.34
N PRO A 366 -5.28 -1.94 -25.72
CA PRO A 366 -6.56 -1.78 -25.05
C PRO A 366 -7.27 -3.11 -25.16
N THR A 367 -7.37 -3.82 -24.03
CA THR A 367 -8.06 -5.10 -23.99
C THR A 367 -9.53 -4.77 -23.81
N ALA A 368 -10.11 -4.12 -24.82
CA ALA A 368 -11.54 -3.81 -24.85
C ALA A 368 -12.28 -5.14 -25.05
N GLY A 369 -12.43 -5.89 -23.95
CA GLY A 369 -13.24 -7.08 -23.91
C GLY A 369 -14.70 -6.67 -23.81
N VAL A 370 -15.56 -7.33 -24.59
CA VAL A 370 -17.01 -7.14 -24.46
C VAL A 370 -17.47 -7.91 -23.23
N ARG A 371 -18.20 -7.26 -22.33
CA ARG A 371 -18.81 -7.92 -21.18
C ARG A 371 -19.80 -9.00 -21.64
N CYS A 372 -19.63 -10.22 -21.13
CA CYS A 372 -20.52 -11.33 -21.41
C CYS A 372 -21.64 -11.39 -20.37
N GLU A 373 -22.90 -11.21 -20.77
CA GLU A 373 -24.05 -11.29 -19.86
C GLU A 373 -24.35 -12.73 -19.41
N GLN A 374 -24.01 -13.73 -20.23
CA GLN A 374 -24.27 -15.15 -19.95
C GLN A 374 -23.06 -16.02 -20.32
N PRO A 375 -22.00 -16.00 -19.50
CA PRO A 375 -20.83 -16.81 -19.75
C PRO A 375 -21.10 -18.30 -19.52
N ASP A 376 -20.47 -19.18 -20.30
CA ASP A 376 -20.48 -20.62 -20.05
C ASP A 376 -19.87 -20.90 -18.67
N GLN A 377 -20.67 -21.40 -17.73
CA GLN A 377 -20.25 -21.71 -16.36
C GLN A 377 -19.07 -22.69 -16.33
N GLN A 378 -19.01 -23.60 -17.30
CA GLN A 378 -17.92 -24.57 -17.38
C GLN A 378 -16.62 -23.89 -17.81
N ALA A 379 -16.69 -22.93 -18.73
CA ALA A 379 -15.54 -22.11 -19.13
C ALA A 379 -15.06 -21.20 -18.00
N VAL A 380 -15.97 -20.56 -17.27
CA VAL A 380 -15.64 -19.77 -16.07
C VAL A 380 -14.93 -20.63 -15.02
N ALA A 381 -15.47 -21.82 -14.73
CA ALA A 381 -14.86 -22.75 -13.79
C ALA A 381 -13.48 -23.27 -14.26
N ARG A 382 -13.25 -23.40 -15.58
CA ARG A 382 -11.93 -23.72 -16.14
C ARG A 382 -10.96 -22.56 -15.97
N ALA A 383 -11.39 -21.33 -16.24
CA ALA A 383 -10.57 -20.13 -16.07
C ALA A 383 -10.17 -19.92 -14.60
N MET A 384 -11.10 -20.06 -13.66
CA MET A 384 -10.81 -19.93 -12.22
C MET A 384 -9.87 -21.01 -11.66
N LYS A 385 -9.65 -22.11 -12.39
CA LYS A 385 -8.65 -23.14 -12.03
C LYS A 385 -7.23 -22.78 -12.45
N THR A 386 -7.04 -21.73 -13.26
CA THR A 386 -5.70 -21.24 -13.60
C THR A 386 -5.13 -20.38 -12.47
N ALA A 387 -3.83 -20.10 -12.51
CA ALA A 387 -3.28 -19.05 -11.67
C ALA A 387 -3.91 -17.70 -12.06
N ALA A 388 -4.25 -16.88 -11.06
CA ALA A 388 -4.75 -15.54 -11.30
C ALA A 388 -3.64 -14.66 -11.89
N ALA A 389 -3.94 -13.96 -12.98
CA ALA A 389 -3.05 -12.99 -13.62
C ALA A 389 -2.91 -11.72 -12.78
N PHE A 390 -3.90 -11.45 -11.92
CA PHE A 390 -3.90 -10.39 -10.93
C PHE A 390 -4.51 -10.95 -9.65
N ASP A 391 -3.83 -10.82 -8.51
CA ASP A 391 -4.33 -11.21 -7.19
C ASP A 391 -3.82 -10.17 -6.18
N LYS A 392 -4.70 -9.28 -5.74
CA LYS A 392 -4.36 -8.18 -4.82
C LYS A 392 -5.42 -8.08 -3.73
N THR A 393 -4.99 -7.66 -2.54
CA THR A 393 -5.86 -7.53 -1.36
C THR A 393 -5.84 -6.10 -0.85
N ALA A 394 -7.02 -5.51 -0.65
CA ALA A 394 -7.20 -4.15 -0.17
C ALA A 394 -7.07 -4.06 1.36
N GLU A 395 -7.12 -2.84 1.87
CA GLU A 395 -7.02 -2.45 3.29
C GLU A 395 -8.03 -3.20 4.17
N ASP A 396 -9.25 -3.36 3.68
CA ASP A 396 -10.36 -4.07 4.33
C ASP A 396 -10.27 -5.60 4.20
N GLY A 397 -9.19 -6.14 3.62
CA GLY A 397 -9.03 -7.57 3.36
C GLY A 397 -9.80 -8.09 2.14
N THR A 398 -10.48 -7.23 1.38
CA THR A 398 -11.14 -7.66 0.13
C THR A 398 -10.09 -8.04 -0.92
N CYS A 399 -10.13 -9.29 -1.39
CA CYS A 399 -9.29 -9.76 -2.49
C CYS A 399 -9.96 -9.50 -3.85
N PHE A 400 -9.18 -9.02 -4.81
CA PHE A 400 -9.56 -8.76 -6.19
C PHE A 400 -8.70 -9.61 -7.12
N ARG A 401 -9.35 -10.44 -7.95
CA ARG A 401 -8.63 -11.40 -8.81
C ARG A 401 -9.08 -11.36 -10.25
N VAL A 402 -8.12 -11.49 -11.15
CA VAL A 402 -8.35 -11.61 -12.60
C VAL A 402 -7.77 -12.93 -13.08
N TYR A 403 -8.62 -13.79 -13.63
CA TYR A 403 -8.23 -15.05 -14.28
C TYR A 403 -8.34 -14.90 -15.79
N ARG A 404 -7.37 -15.45 -16.54
CA ARG A 404 -7.38 -15.42 -18.00
C ARG A 404 -7.15 -16.81 -18.57
N ALA A 405 -8.12 -17.32 -19.34
CA ALA A 405 -8.02 -18.61 -20.02
C ALA A 405 -8.92 -18.63 -21.25
N ASP A 406 -8.46 -19.20 -22.36
CA ASP A 406 -9.26 -19.42 -23.58
C ASP A 406 -9.95 -18.14 -24.11
N GLY A 407 -9.28 -16.99 -24.02
CA GLY A 407 -9.83 -15.69 -24.43
C GLY A 407 -10.86 -15.10 -23.46
N LEU A 408 -11.18 -15.77 -22.35
CA LEU A 408 -11.99 -15.24 -21.27
C LEU A 408 -11.13 -14.53 -20.23
N GLU A 409 -11.65 -13.41 -19.73
CA GLU A 409 -11.20 -12.77 -18.52
C GLU A 409 -12.31 -12.85 -17.47
N VAL A 410 -12.04 -13.52 -16.35
CA VAL A 410 -12.98 -13.64 -15.22
C VAL A 410 -12.46 -12.79 -14.08
N ARG A 411 -13.27 -11.83 -13.63
CA ARG A 411 -12.97 -10.97 -12.48
C ARG A 411 -13.80 -11.38 -11.29
N THR A 412 -13.12 -11.65 -10.18
CA THR A 412 -13.76 -12.11 -8.94
C THR A 412 -13.38 -11.20 -7.78
N THR A 413 -14.27 -11.14 -6.80
CA THR A 413 -14.03 -10.48 -5.51
C THR A 413 -14.29 -11.45 -4.39
N ARG A 414 -13.46 -11.43 -3.35
CA ARG A 414 -13.64 -12.26 -2.16
C ARG A 414 -13.48 -11.39 -0.91
N SER A 415 -14.53 -11.29 -0.11
CA SER A 415 -14.45 -10.70 1.23
C SER A 415 -13.70 -11.64 2.18
N ARG A 416 -13.13 -11.13 3.28
CA ARG A 416 -12.21 -11.85 4.20
C ARG A 416 -12.63 -13.29 4.50
N ASP A 417 -13.87 -13.46 4.96
CA ASP A 417 -14.43 -14.76 5.37
C ASP A 417 -15.51 -15.25 4.39
N GLY A 418 -15.59 -14.63 3.21
CA GLY A 418 -16.60 -14.88 2.20
C GLY A 418 -16.16 -15.87 1.13
N GLU A 419 -17.13 -16.41 0.42
CA GLU A 419 -16.86 -17.14 -0.82
C GLU A 419 -16.36 -16.20 -1.91
N GLU A 420 -15.57 -16.74 -2.82
CA GLU A 420 -15.11 -15.99 -3.99
C GLU A 420 -16.27 -15.83 -4.98
N LEU A 421 -16.64 -14.59 -5.28
CA LEU A 421 -17.78 -14.25 -6.12
C LEU A 421 -17.31 -13.78 -7.48
N VAL A 422 -17.81 -14.39 -8.55
CA VAL A 422 -17.63 -13.91 -9.93
C VAL A 422 -18.44 -12.62 -10.09
N GLY A 423 -17.74 -11.50 -10.31
CA GLY A 423 -18.37 -10.19 -10.47
C GLY A 423 -18.56 -9.79 -11.93
N ALA A 424 -17.62 -10.18 -12.80
CA ALA A 424 -17.69 -9.89 -14.23
C ALA A 424 -16.93 -10.94 -15.05
N VAL A 425 -17.41 -11.19 -16.26
CA VAL A 425 -16.73 -12.02 -17.26
C VAL A 425 -16.68 -11.25 -18.57
N PHE A 426 -15.49 -11.16 -19.15
CA PHE A 426 -15.24 -10.51 -20.42
C PHE A 426 -14.73 -11.53 -21.42
N THR A 427 -15.20 -11.44 -22.65
CA THR A 427 -14.60 -12.14 -23.78
C THR A 427 -13.65 -11.17 -24.46
N SER A 428 -12.39 -11.56 -24.60
CA SER A 428 -11.43 -10.82 -25.40
C SER A 428 -11.99 -10.77 -26.81
N GLY A 429 -12.34 -9.56 -27.29
CA GLY A 429 -12.83 -9.28 -28.63
C GLY A 429 -11.77 -9.49 -29.70
N LEU A 430 -10.96 -10.55 -29.58
CA LEU A 430 -10.61 -11.28 -30.76
C LEU A 430 -11.95 -11.79 -31.30
N GLU A 431 -12.65 -10.93 -32.08
CA GLU A 431 -13.26 -11.36 -33.33
C GLU A 431 -12.37 -12.52 -33.77
N PRO A 432 -12.88 -13.77 -33.87
CA PRO A 432 -12.06 -14.84 -34.42
C PRO A 432 -11.54 -14.23 -35.71
N VAL A 433 -10.26 -13.83 -35.74
CA VAL A 433 -9.71 -12.97 -36.79
C VAL A 433 -9.73 -13.90 -37.97
N ALA A 434 -10.84 -13.93 -38.71
CA ALA A 434 -11.52 -15.14 -39.17
C ALA A 434 -10.54 -16.24 -39.55
N ALA A 435 -10.00 -16.98 -38.55
CA ALA A 435 -8.61 -17.50 -38.57
C ALA A 435 -7.96 -17.15 -39.89
N CYS A 436 -7.50 -15.88 -40.09
CA CYS A 436 -7.02 -15.37 -41.37
C CYS A 436 -5.93 -16.34 -41.74
N GLN A 437 -6.30 -17.39 -42.47
CA GLN A 437 -5.41 -18.47 -42.80
C GLN A 437 -4.36 -17.72 -43.55
N ALA A 438 -3.17 -17.60 -42.97
CA ALA A 438 -2.15 -16.73 -43.51
C ALA A 438 -2.09 -17.08 -45.00
N ALA A 439 -2.47 -16.10 -45.84
CA ALA A 439 -2.97 -16.40 -47.17
C ALA A 439 -1.92 -17.27 -47.86
N THR A 440 -2.30 -18.39 -48.46
CA THR A 440 -1.35 -19.26 -49.16
C THR A 440 -0.55 -18.41 -50.14
N GLY A 441 0.72 -18.15 -49.83
CA GLY A 441 1.60 -17.22 -50.56
C GLY A 441 2.17 -16.05 -49.75
N GLU A 442 1.78 -15.84 -48.49
CA GLU A 442 2.35 -14.77 -47.66
C GLU A 442 3.83 -15.04 -47.32
N ARG A 443 4.65 -14.00 -47.44
CA ARG A 443 6.11 -14.08 -47.28
C ARG A 443 6.53 -14.05 -45.81
N ILE A 444 7.49 -14.90 -45.46
CA ILE A 444 8.10 -14.93 -44.14
C ILE A 444 9.21 -13.88 -44.10
N THR A 445 9.16 -12.95 -43.15
CA THR A 445 10.20 -11.92 -42.97
C THR A 445 11.26 -12.36 -41.97
N LYS A 446 10.92 -13.24 -41.03
CA LYS A 446 11.83 -13.72 -39.98
C LYS A 446 11.52 -15.14 -39.56
N ALA A 447 12.56 -15.91 -39.26
CA ALA A 447 12.43 -17.22 -38.63
C ALA A 447 13.33 -17.31 -37.39
N VAL A 448 12.82 -17.86 -36.30
CA VAL A 448 13.56 -18.04 -35.05
C VAL A 448 13.33 -19.45 -34.50
N GLU A 449 14.41 -20.20 -34.31
CA GLU A 449 14.39 -21.54 -33.70
C GLU A 449 14.59 -21.43 -32.19
N TYR A 450 13.68 -22.02 -31.42
CA TYR A 450 13.67 -22.00 -29.96
C TYR A 450 13.83 -23.40 -29.37
N VAL A 451 14.36 -23.45 -28.14
CA VAL A 451 14.30 -24.63 -27.27
C VAL A 451 13.84 -24.26 -25.87
N GLU A 452 12.88 -25.01 -25.35
CA GLU A 452 12.38 -24.86 -23.97
C GLU A 452 12.46 -26.19 -23.22
N LYS A 453 12.42 -26.12 -21.88
CA LYS A 453 12.35 -27.30 -21.02
C LYS A 453 10.89 -27.76 -20.96
N ALA A 454 10.65 -29.05 -21.22
CA ALA A 454 9.30 -29.60 -21.14
C ALA A 454 8.81 -29.62 -19.67
N SER A 455 7.67 -28.97 -19.42
CA SER A 455 6.98 -29.02 -18.12
C SER A 455 6.25 -30.36 -17.99
N GLY A 456 6.63 -31.22 -17.04
CA GLY A 456 5.73 -32.31 -16.60
C GLY A 456 6.24 -33.74 -16.60
N THR A 457 7.54 -34.02 -16.80
CA THR A 457 8.04 -35.41 -16.64
C THR A 457 9.13 -35.50 -15.58
N GLN A 458 8.88 -36.25 -14.50
CA GLN A 458 9.86 -36.70 -13.49
C GLN A 458 10.87 -37.72 -14.07
N LYS A 459 11.31 -37.55 -15.32
CA LYS A 459 12.36 -38.38 -15.91
C LYS A 459 13.73 -37.84 -15.49
N THR A 460 14.68 -38.74 -15.30
CA THR A 460 16.08 -38.46 -14.93
C THR A 460 16.84 -37.64 -15.97
N VAL A 461 16.28 -37.47 -17.18
CA VAL A 461 16.82 -36.62 -18.24
C VAL A 461 15.77 -35.56 -18.58
N PRO A 462 16.10 -34.25 -18.50
CA PRO A 462 15.15 -33.18 -18.82
C PRO A 462 14.76 -33.26 -20.30
N ASP A 463 13.47 -33.47 -20.57
CA ASP A 463 12.95 -33.44 -21.93
C ASP A 463 12.96 -31.99 -22.46
N ARG A 464 13.30 -31.84 -23.74
CA ARG A 464 13.45 -30.55 -24.42
C ARG A 464 12.47 -30.46 -25.58
N HIS A 465 11.77 -29.33 -25.67
CA HIS A 465 10.86 -29.02 -26.76
C HIS A 465 11.54 -28.05 -27.72
N TYR A 466 11.44 -28.34 -29.01
CA TYR A 466 12.05 -27.56 -30.08
C TYR A 466 10.95 -27.09 -31.02
N TYR A 467 10.92 -25.79 -31.30
CA TYR A 467 9.91 -25.17 -32.16
C TYR A 467 10.51 -24.02 -32.96
N VAL A 468 9.87 -23.66 -34.07
CA VAL A 468 10.25 -22.52 -34.90
C VAL A 468 9.10 -21.54 -34.94
N VAL A 469 9.42 -20.25 -34.80
CA VAL A 469 8.49 -19.15 -34.94
C VAL A 469 8.83 -18.39 -36.21
N PHE A 470 7.83 -18.19 -37.06
CA PHE A 470 7.90 -17.35 -38.24
C PHE A 470 7.17 -16.04 -37.98
N GLU A 471 7.75 -14.95 -38.44
CA GLU A 471 7.07 -13.66 -38.57
C GLU A 471 6.82 -13.41 -40.05
N THR A 472 5.60 -13.03 -40.40
CA THR A 472 5.22 -12.76 -41.79
C THR A 472 5.39 -11.27 -42.12
N GLU A 473 5.22 -10.90 -43.39
CA GLU A 473 5.24 -9.50 -43.82
C GLU A 473 4.10 -8.66 -43.23
N LYS A 474 2.99 -9.27 -42.84
CA LYS A 474 1.88 -8.59 -42.14
C LYS A 474 2.03 -8.56 -40.63
N GLY A 475 3.10 -9.15 -40.09
CA GLY A 475 3.35 -9.22 -38.66
C GLY A 475 2.66 -10.39 -37.95
N ASP A 476 2.05 -11.33 -38.69
CA ASP A 476 1.52 -12.56 -38.09
C ASP A 476 2.65 -13.44 -37.60
N ARG A 477 2.41 -14.17 -36.50
CA ARG A 477 3.38 -15.07 -35.88
C ARG A 477 2.92 -16.50 -35.96
N ILE A 478 3.72 -17.36 -36.54
CA ILE A 478 3.37 -18.77 -36.75
C ILE A 478 4.35 -19.65 -36.02
N ALA A 479 3.88 -20.46 -35.08
CA ALA A 479 4.69 -21.44 -34.38
C ALA A 479 4.47 -22.83 -34.97
N THR A 480 5.56 -23.50 -35.35
CA THR A 480 5.54 -24.91 -35.79
C THR A 480 6.47 -25.77 -34.96
N GLU A 481 6.00 -26.95 -34.56
CA GLU A 481 6.76 -27.91 -33.76
C GLU A 481 6.33 -29.35 -34.02
N LYS A 482 7.24 -30.31 -33.80
CA LYS A 482 6.90 -31.72 -33.76
C LYS A 482 6.76 -32.16 -32.31
N ARG A 483 5.58 -32.67 -31.95
CA ARG A 483 5.26 -33.12 -30.58
C ARG A 483 5.78 -34.53 -30.33
N ALA A 484 5.76 -34.95 -29.06
CA ALA A 484 6.28 -36.25 -28.64
C ALA A 484 5.51 -37.45 -29.26
N ASP A 485 4.23 -37.26 -29.57
CA ASP A 485 3.38 -38.19 -30.31
C ASP A 485 3.67 -38.22 -31.83
N GLY A 486 4.69 -37.49 -32.28
CA GLY A 486 5.09 -37.42 -33.68
C GLY A 486 4.19 -36.54 -34.56
N THR A 487 3.12 -35.96 -34.00
CA THR A 487 2.26 -35.00 -34.70
C THR A 487 3.00 -33.68 -34.88
N ILE A 488 2.70 -32.98 -35.98
CA ILE A 488 3.25 -31.66 -36.28
C ILE A 488 2.17 -30.64 -35.98
N ALA A 489 2.44 -29.76 -35.04
CA ALA A 489 1.55 -28.69 -34.65
C ALA A 489 1.93 -27.42 -35.41
N TRP A 490 0.96 -26.88 -36.15
CA TRP A 490 1.05 -25.59 -36.83
C TRP A 490 0.05 -24.65 -36.17
N ARG A 491 0.52 -23.57 -35.54
CA ARG A 491 -0.33 -22.62 -34.81
C ARG A 491 -0.06 -21.20 -35.31
N GLU A 492 -1.07 -20.59 -35.89
CA GLU A 492 -1.05 -19.18 -36.32
C GLU A 492 -1.51 -18.31 -35.14
N ASN A 493 -0.75 -17.27 -34.83
CA ASN A 493 -0.92 -16.34 -33.71
C ASN A 493 -1.24 -17.00 -32.35
N PRO A 494 -0.38 -17.92 -31.84
CA PRO A 494 -0.64 -18.55 -30.55
C PRO A 494 -0.64 -17.51 -29.42
N SER A 495 -1.72 -17.45 -28.64
CA SER A 495 -1.84 -16.51 -27.51
C SER A 495 -0.83 -16.76 -26.39
N ASP A 496 -0.28 -17.98 -26.30
CA ASP A 496 0.74 -18.38 -25.34
C ASP A 496 2.18 -18.15 -25.83
N LEU A 497 2.37 -17.66 -27.07
CA LEU A 497 3.68 -17.59 -27.71
C LEU A 497 4.69 -16.71 -26.94
N GLU A 498 4.25 -15.56 -26.44
CA GLU A 498 5.13 -14.65 -25.67
C GLU A 498 5.56 -15.27 -24.34
N ALA A 499 4.64 -15.96 -23.64
CA ALA A 499 4.97 -16.66 -22.41
C ALA A 499 5.94 -17.82 -22.66
N ARG A 500 5.75 -18.58 -23.74
CA ARG A 500 6.68 -19.65 -24.16
C ARG A 500 8.06 -19.10 -24.50
N ASN A 501 8.13 -18.04 -25.31
CA ASN A 501 9.40 -17.42 -25.71
C ASN A 501 10.22 -16.90 -24.53
N LYS A 502 9.58 -16.39 -23.46
CA LYS A 502 10.26 -15.97 -22.22
C LYS A 502 10.92 -17.14 -21.47
N LEU A 503 10.40 -18.35 -21.61
CA LEU A 503 10.93 -19.57 -20.98
C LEU A 503 11.90 -20.33 -21.89
N ALA A 504 11.93 -19.97 -23.17
CA ALA A 504 12.74 -20.61 -24.18
C ALA A 504 14.10 -19.92 -24.37
N LYS A 505 15.04 -20.67 -24.94
CA LYS A 505 16.33 -20.16 -25.43
C LYS A 505 16.30 -20.14 -26.95
N VAL A 506 16.69 -19.00 -27.53
CA VAL A 506 16.93 -18.89 -28.98
C VAL A 506 18.17 -19.73 -29.35
N ILE A 507 18.00 -20.65 -30.30
CA ILE A 507 19.09 -21.44 -30.87
C ILE A 507 19.63 -20.73 -32.12
N ASN A 508 18.74 -20.36 -33.04
CA ASN A 508 19.07 -19.71 -34.30
C ASN A 508 18.04 -18.63 -34.63
N SER A 509 18.44 -17.61 -35.38
CA SER A 509 17.57 -16.56 -35.90
C SER A 509 18.05 -16.16 -37.28
N VAL A 510 17.13 -15.89 -38.20
CA VAL A 510 17.42 -15.30 -39.51
C VAL A 510 16.36 -14.25 -39.82
N ASP A 511 16.82 -13.07 -40.20
CA ASP A 511 16.00 -11.99 -40.75
C ASP A 511 16.10 -12.04 -42.28
N LYS A 512 15.02 -11.66 -42.98
CA LYS A 512 14.85 -11.70 -44.44
C LYS A 512 14.86 -13.12 -45.01
N CYS A 513 13.74 -13.83 -44.81
CA CYS A 513 13.51 -15.09 -45.51
C CYS A 513 12.87 -14.80 -46.89
N ASP A 514 13.20 -15.59 -47.92
CA ASP A 514 12.64 -15.46 -49.27
C ASP A 514 11.55 -16.51 -49.57
N PHE A 515 11.02 -17.14 -48.53
CA PHE A 515 10.00 -18.20 -48.65
C PHE A 515 8.60 -17.71 -48.36
N ASP A 516 7.65 -18.39 -48.99
CA ASP A 516 6.26 -18.30 -48.60
C ASP A 516 5.88 -19.36 -47.56
N ILE A 517 4.76 -19.13 -46.88
CA ILE A 517 4.22 -20.08 -45.89
C ILE A 517 3.91 -21.44 -46.50
N SER A 518 3.57 -21.50 -47.79
CA SER A 518 3.18 -22.74 -48.46
C SER A 518 4.36 -23.69 -48.65
N ASP A 519 5.56 -23.16 -48.93
CA ASP A 519 6.82 -23.90 -49.00
C ASP A 519 7.13 -24.59 -47.66
N ILE A 520 6.95 -23.86 -46.55
CA ILE A 520 7.20 -24.38 -45.22
C ILE A 520 6.12 -25.41 -44.82
N LYS A 521 4.85 -25.18 -45.16
CA LYS A 521 3.77 -26.15 -44.93
C LYS A 521 4.04 -27.45 -45.69
N ALA A 522 4.44 -27.37 -46.96
CA ALA A 522 4.83 -28.53 -47.75
C ALA A 522 6.02 -29.28 -47.14
N ALA A 523 7.02 -28.53 -46.63
CA ALA A 523 8.17 -29.09 -45.94
C ALA A 523 7.83 -29.77 -44.61
N ALA A 524 6.77 -29.32 -43.94
CA ALA A 524 6.31 -29.86 -42.67
C ALA A 524 5.46 -31.15 -42.83
N CYS A 525 5.05 -31.52 -44.05
CA CYS A 525 4.26 -32.74 -44.27
C CYS A 525 5.14 -34.00 -44.21
N GLY A 526 5.31 -34.57 -43.01
CA GLY A 526 6.05 -35.81 -42.78
C GLY A 526 5.79 -36.40 -41.39
N GLY A 527 4.66 -37.11 -41.23
CA GLY A 527 4.28 -37.73 -39.95
C GLY A 527 4.94 -39.10 -39.71
N SER A 528 5.48 -39.29 -38.51
CA SER A 528 5.82 -40.61 -37.93
C SER A 528 4.99 -40.74 -36.65
N SER A 529 4.62 -41.96 -36.23
CA SER A 529 3.70 -42.19 -35.11
C SER A 529 4.28 -41.89 -33.71
N TYR A 530 5.60 -41.70 -33.61
CA TYR A 530 6.29 -41.24 -32.40
C TYR A 530 7.53 -40.44 -32.80
N ALA A 531 7.90 -39.43 -32.00
CA ALA A 531 9.11 -38.66 -32.22
C ALA A 531 10.02 -38.63 -30.99
N ALA A 532 11.20 -39.22 -31.12
CA ALA A 532 12.27 -39.06 -30.13
C ALA A 532 12.68 -37.57 -30.01
N SER A 533 13.30 -37.17 -28.90
CA SER A 533 13.78 -35.78 -28.72
C SER A 533 14.74 -35.34 -29.85
N SER A 534 15.58 -36.26 -30.34
CA SER A 534 16.47 -36.01 -31.48
C SER A 534 15.74 -35.80 -32.81
N GLU A 535 14.55 -36.38 -32.99
CA GLU A 535 13.71 -36.19 -34.18
C GLU A 535 12.93 -34.88 -34.11
N ARG A 536 12.45 -34.50 -32.93
CA ARG A 536 11.83 -33.18 -32.70
C ARG A 536 12.83 -32.06 -32.95
N LYS A 537 14.06 -32.19 -32.45
CA LYS A 537 15.16 -31.28 -32.76
C LYS A 537 15.46 -31.24 -34.25
N ARG A 538 15.59 -32.41 -34.92
CA ARG A 538 15.85 -32.48 -36.36
C ARG A 538 14.73 -31.82 -37.18
N PHE A 539 13.49 -31.97 -36.77
CA PHE A 539 12.34 -31.34 -37.40
C PHE A 539 12.44 -29.81 -37.31
N ALA A 540 12.51 -29.25 -36.10
CA ALA A 540 12.60 -27.80 -35.90
C ALA A 540 13.80 -27.21 -36.65
N HIS A 541 14.97 -27.85 -36.52
CA HIS A 541 16.17 -27.41 -37.20
C HIS A 541 16.05 -27.51 -38.73
N GLY A 542 15.49 -28.61 -39.25
CA GLY A 542 15.32 -28.79 -40.69
C GLY A 542 14.34 -27.77 -41.30
N ILE A 543 13.27 -27.45 -40.58
CA ILE A 543 12.33 -26.39 -40.95
C ILE A 543 13.00 -25.02 -40.93
N PHE A 544 13.79 -24.71 -39.89
CA PHE A 544 14.55 -23.46 -39.82
C PHE A 544 15.58 -23.34 -40.96
N GLN A 545 16.33 -24.41 -41.25
CA GLN A 545 17.32 -24.40 -42.34
C GLN A 545 16.66 -24.19 -43.70
N LYS A 546 15.46 -24.73 -43.91
CA LYS A 546 14.69 -24.46 -45.13
C LYS A 546 14.31 -23.00 -45.24
N ALA A 547 13.83 -22.36 -44.16
CA ALA A 547 13.49 -20.93 -44.18
C ALA A 547 14.72 -20.01 -44.37
N LYS A 548 15.91 -20.49 -44.00
CA LYS A 548 17.19 -19.77 -44.14
C LYS A 548 17.79 -19.86 -45.55
N ALA A 549 17.58 -20.98 -46.25
CA ALA A 549 18.27 -21.33 -47.49
C ALA A 549 17.97 -20.37 -48.64
#